data_AF-A0A7Z9QS87-F1
#
_entry.id   AF-A0A7Z9QS87-F1
#
_cell.length_a   1.000
_cell.length_b   1.000
_cell.length_c   1.000
_cell.angle_alpha   90.00
_cell.angle_beta   90.00
_cell.angle_gamma   90.00
#
_symmetry.space_group_name_H-M   'P 1'
#
loop_
_entity.id
_entity.type
_entity.pdbx_description
1 polymer ?
#
loop_
_entity_poly.entity_id
_entity_poly.type
_entity_poly.pdbx_seq_one_letter_code
_entity_poly.pdbx_strand_id
1 'polypeptide(L)'
;MGKNVKKTLSPQPYWGFDDLFYKLGSKLHNCFFVLADSKKIGDQLHFNYQEIFTLRKLDKTRFINAIEKGNIFIDFDARTHHNHGTKFRLRKKHLLDLYKDVERH
;
A
#
# COMPACT_ATOMS: atom_id res chain seq x y z
N MET A 1 -24.41 35.39 -12.70
CA MET A 1 -23.20 34.66 -12.23
C MET A 1 -23.67 33.40 -11.48
N GLY A 2 -23.91 32.29 -12.19
CA GLY A 2 -24.40 31.05 -11.57
C GLY A 2 -23.29 30.38 -10.77
N LYS A 3 -23.49 30.16 -9.47
CA LYS A 3 -22.56 29.39 -8.64
C LYS A 3 -22.55 27.95 -9.15
N ASN A 4 -21.44 27.50 -9.74
CA ASN A 4 -21.19 26.09 -10.01
C ASN A 4 -21.06 25.35 -8.67
N VAL A 5 -22.17 24.82 -8.17
CA VAL A 5 -22.16 23.94 -7.00
C VAL A 5 -21.57 22.59 -7.45
N LYS A 6 -20.36 22.26 -7.00
CA LYS A 6 -19.81 20.91 -7.16
C LYS A 6 -20.77 19.93 -6.49
N LYS A 7 -21.43 19.09 -7.29
CA LYS A 7 -22.20 17.94 -6.79
C LYS A 7 -21.25 17.01 -6.04
N THR A 8 -21.41 16.92 -4.73
CA THR A 8 -20.71 15.96 -3.87
C THR A 8 -21.62 14.77 -3.57
N LEU A 9 -21.04 13.58 -3.41
CA LEU A 9 -21.79 12.40 -2.97
C LEU A 9 -22.18 12.55 -1.49
N SER A 10 -23.38 12.09 -1.14
CA SER A 10 -23.89 12.05 0.24
C SER A 10 -24.44 10.65 0.53
N PRO A 11 -23.77 9.84 1.38
CA PRO A 11 -22.49 10.13 2.04
C PRO A 11 -21.32 10.14 1.04
N GLN A 12 -20.22 10.77 1.44
CA GLN A 12 -18.95 10.58 0.71
C GLN A 12 -18.46 9.15 0.95
N PRO A 13 -17.96 8.46 -0.09
CA PRO A 13 -17.42 7.12 0.08
C PRO A 13 -16.20 7.17 1.01
N TYR A 14 -16.14 6.23 1.95
CA TYR A 14 -15.05 6.11 2.92
C TYR A 14 -14.74 4.63 3.18
N TRP A 15 -13.57 4.39 3.77
CA TRP A 15 -13.22 3.11 4.38
C TRP A 15 -12.98 3.35 5.86
N GLY A 16 -13.62 2.55 6.73
CA GLY A 16 -13.32 2.56 8.15
C GLY A 16 -11.86 2.13 8.39
N PHE A 17 -11.16 2.83 9.29
CA PHE A 17 -9.76 2.48 9.59
C PHE A 17 -9.62 1.07 10.15
N ASP A 18 -10.60 0.59 10.94
CA ASP A 18 -10.63 -0.78 11.43
C ASP A 18 -10.80 -1.81 10.32
N ASP A 19 -11.75 -1.61 9.41
CA ASP A 19 -11.98 -2.52 8.28
C ASP A 19 -10.75 -2.61 7.38
N LEU A 20 -10.15 -1.45 7.07
CA LEU A 20 -8.97 -1.37 6.24
C LEU A 20 -7.77 -2.04 6.91
N PHE A 21 -7.55 -1.78 8.21
CA PHE A 21 -6.45 -2.38 8.95
C PHE A 21 -6.65 -3.88 9.15
N TYR A 22 -7.88 -4.36 9.34
CA TYR A 22 -8.19 -5.79 9.39
C TYR A 22 -7.82 -6.49 8.08
N LYS A 23 -8.20 -5.91 6.94
CA LYS A 23 -7.80 -6.44 5.62
C LYS A 23 -6.29 -6.45 5.43
N LEU A 24 -5.59 -5.38 5.85
CA LEU A 24 -4.14 -5.30 5.81
C LEU A 24 -3.49 -6.38 6.68
N GLY A 25 -3.90 -6.48 7.94
CA GLY A 25 -3.40 -7.44 8.93
C GLY A 25 -3.59 -8.88 8.50
N SER A 26 -4.73 -9.23 7.88
CA SER A 26 -4.99 -10.60 7.40
C SER A 26 -3.97 -11.10 6.36
N LYS A 27 -3.24 -10.21 5.69
CA LYS A 27 -2.25 -10.55 4.66
C LYS A 27 -0.82 -10.19 5.05
N LEU A 28 -0.64 -9.17 5.88
CA LEU A 28 0.65 -8.54 6.16
C LEU A 28 1.04 -8.59 7.64
N HIS A 29 0.37 -9.40 8.48
CA HIS A 29 0.67 -9.45 9.92
C HIS A 29 2.15 -9.77 10.21
N ASN A 30 2.68 -10.80 9.54
CA ASN A 30 4.10 -11.17 9.53
C ASN A 30 4.49 -11.50 8.09
N CYS A 31 5.48 -10.80 7.53
CA CYS A 31 5.90 -11.06 6.15
C CYS A 31 7.39 -10.84 5.94
N PHE A 32 7.91 -11.47 4.89
CA PHE A 32 9.23 -11.16 4.36
C PHE A 32 9.11 -10.08 3.30
N PHE A 33 9.94 -9.05 3.40
CA PHE A 33 10.09 -8.05 2.36
C PHE A 33 11.47 -8.20 1.70
N VAL A 34 11.46 -8.49 0.41
CA VAL A 34 12.68 -8.80 -0.35
C VAL A 34 12.91 -7.69 -1.37
N LEU A 35 14.10 -7.10 -1.34
CA LEU A 35 14.58 -6.18 -2.37
C LEU A 35 15.46 -6.95 -3.35
N ALA A 36 15.18 -6.80 -4.63
CA ALA A 36 15.95 -7.39 -5.70
C ALA A 36 16.20 -6.35 -6.79
N ASP A 37 17.43 -6.34 -7.30
CA ASP A 37 17.73 -5.70 -8.57
C ASP A 37 17.23 -6.59 -9.70
N SER A 38 16.83 -5.97 -10.80
CA SER A 38 16.35 -6.68 -11.98
C SER A 38 17.12 -6.26 -13.22
N LYS A 39 17.46 -7.23 -14.08
CA LYS A 39 18.11 -6.98 -15.36
C LYS A 39 17.46 -7.83 -16.44
N LYS A 40 17.17 -7.23 -17.60
CA LYS A 40 16.76 -7.98 -18.79
C LYS A 40 17.99 -8.41 -19.58
N ILE A 41 18.11 -9.69 -19.90
CA ILE A 41 19.16 -10.24 -20.78
C ILE A 41 18.43 -10.98 -21.91
N GLY A 42 18.52 -10.43 -23.13
CA GLY A 42 17.64 -10.86 -24.23
C GLY A 42 16.16 -10.65 -23.87
N ASP A 43 15.38 -11.74 -23.92
CA ASP A 43 13.97 -11.75 -23.54
C ASP A 43 13.67 -12.28 -22.14
N GLN A 44 14.70 -12.55 -21.34
CA GLN A 44 14.57 -13.05 -19.98
C GLN A 44 14.80 -11.96 -18.95
N LEU A 45 13.92 -11.89 -17.93
CA LEU A 45 14.06 -11.01 -16.78
C LEU A 45 14.76 -11.78 -15.65
N HIS A 46 15.92 -11.30 -15.25
CA HIS A 46 16.73 -11.84 -14.16
C HIS A 46 16.58 -10.97 -12.92
N PHE A 47 16.66 -11.60 -11.75
CA PHE A 47 16.62 -10.93 -10.45
C PHE A 47 17.83 -11.29 -9.62
N ASN A 48 18.41 -10.31 -8.95
CA ASN A 48 19.47 -10.49 -7.97
C ASN A 48 18.96 -10.00 -6.61
N TYR A 49 18.58 -10.94 -5.74
CA TYR A 49 18.06 -10.64 -4.41
C TYR A 49 19.16 -10.04 -3.52
N GLN A 50 18.96 -8.81 -3.05
CA GLN A 50 19.97 -8.03 -2.32
C GLN A 50 19.73 -8.05 -0.81
N GLU A 51 18.50 -7.80 -0.39
CA GLU A 51 18.16 -7.59 1.01
C GLU A 51 16.87 -8.32 1.35
N ILE A 52 16.84 -8.96 2.51
CA ILE A 52 15.66 -9.64 3.04
C ILE A 52 15.36 -9.07 4.41
N PHE A 53 14.11 -8.62 4.61
CA PHE A 53 13.63 -8.13 5.89
C PHE A 53 12.54 -9.05 6.42
N THR A 54 12.61 -9.39 7.71
CA THR A 54 11.50 -9.99 8.45
C THR A 54 10.71 -8.86 9.12
N LEU A 55 9.45 -8.71 8.74
CA LEU A 55 8.55 -7.66 9.24
C LEU A 55 7.52 -8.28 10.18
N ARG A 56 7.46 -7.79 11.42
CA ARG A 56 6.59 -8.30 12.47
C ARG A 56 5.88 -7.16 13.20
N LYS A 57 4.78 -7.49 13.89
CA LYS A 57 4.02 -6.53 14.70
C LYS A 57 3.57 -5.32 13.86
N LEU A 58 2.84 -5.59 12.77
CA LEU A 58 2.16 -4.57 11.97
C LEU A 58 1.31 -3.67 12.89
N ASP A 59 1.40 -2.36 12.69
CA ASP A 59 0.82 -1.39 13.63
C ASP A 59 -0.18 -0.43 12.97
N LYS A 60 -1.37 -0.33 13.58
CA LYS A 60 -2.48 0.49 13.06
C LYS A 60 -2.17 1.98 13.10
N THR A 61 -1.54 2.46 14.16
CA THR A 61 -1.21 3.88 14.32
C THR A 61 -0.16 4.30 13.28
N ARG A 62 0.88 3.51 13.07
CA ARG A 62 1.88 3.74 12.02
C ARG A 62 1.25 3.73 10.62
N PHE A 63 0.30 2.82 10.37
CA PHE A 63 -0.46 2.79 9.12
C PHE A 63 -1.28 4.06 8.89
N ILE A 64 -2.07 4.52 9.87
CA ILE A 64 -2.85 5.75 9.76
C ILE A 64 -1.94 6.96 9.55
N ASN A 65 -0.86 7.07 10.34
CA ASN A 65 0.13 8.13 10.19
C ASN A 65 0.80 8.13 8.80
N ALA A 66 0.98 6.96 8.18
CA ALA A 66 1.53 6.86 6.84
C ALA A 66 0.54 7.34 5.75
N ILE A 67 -0.77 7.18 5.97
CA ILE A 67 -1.81 7.79 5.12
C ILE A 67 -1.75 9.31 5.27
N GLU A 68 -1.77 9.82 6.52
CA GLU A 68 -1.75 11.27 6.80
C GLU A 68 -0.51 11.97 6.22
N LYS A 69 0.65 11.31 6.26
CA LYS A 69 1.91 11.83 5.70
C LYS A 69 2.00 11.71 4.17
N GLY A 70 1.00 11.12 3.51
CA GLY A 70 1.01 10.91 2.05
C GLY A 70 1.98 9.82 1.57
N ASN A 71 2.40 8.90 2.45
CA ASN A 71 3.24 7.75 2.09
C ASN A 71 2.41 6.59 1.51
N ILE A 72 1.11 6.57 1.81
CA ILE A 72 0.12 5.64 1.26
C ILE A 72 -0.84 6.41 0.35
N PHE A 73 -1.01 5.89 -0.86
CA PHE A 73 -1.87 6.43 -1.92
C PHE A 73 -3.10 5.55 -2.11
N ILE A 74 -4.23 6.17 -2.43
CA ILE A 74 -5.46 5.50 -2.83
C ILE A 74 -5.53 5.54 -4.36
N ASP A 75 -5.42 4.38 -4.99
CA ASP A 75 -5.42 4.22 -6.45
C ASP A 75 -6.73 3.55 -6.90
N PHE A 76 -7.56 4.32 -7.59
CA PHE A 76 -8.84 3.85 -8.15
C PHE A 76 -8.57 3.13 -9.48
N ASP A 77 -8.16 1.86 -9.39
CA ASP A 77 -7.84 1.03 -10.57
C ASP A 77 -9.09 0.37 -11.15
N ALA A 78 -10.03 1.21 -11.57
CA ALA A 78 -11.22 0.83 -12.33
C ALA A 78 -11.13 1.42 -13.74
N ARG A 79 -11.21 0.54 -14.76
CA ARG A 79 -11.23 0.90 -16.18
C ARG A 79 -12.57 0.52 -16.79
N THR A 80 -12.82 0.96 -18.02
CA THR A 80 -14.12 0.90 -18.70
C THR A 80 -14.83 -0.47 -18.70
N HIS A 81 -14.10 -1.58 -18.59
CA HIS A 81 -14.67 -2.95 -18.53
C HIS A 81 -14.16 -3.83 -17.38
N HIS A 82 -13.12 -3.40 -16.64
CA HIS A 82 -12.53 -4.19 -15.57
C HIS A 82 -12.26 -3.33 -14.34
N ASN A 83 -12.85 -3.72 -13.22
CA ASN A 83 -12.54 -3.15 -11.92
C ASN A 83 -11.54 -4.08 -11.21
N HIS A 84 -10.28 -3.65 -11.11
CA HIS A 84 -9.24 -4.38 -10.38
C HIS A 84 -9.24 -4.08 -8.88
N GLY A 85 -10.24 -3.33 -8.41
CA GLY A 85 -10.40 -2.86 -7.05
C GLY A 85 -9.53 -1.63 -6.74
N THR A 86 -10.02 -0.80 -5.82
CA THR A 86 -9.23 0.29 -5.23
C THR A 86 -8.03 -0.27 -4.47
N LYS A 87 -6.84 0.28 -4.73
CA LYS A 87 -5.58 -0.19 -4.16
C LYS A 87 -5.02 0.84 -3.19
N PHE A 88 -4.60 0.38 -2.01
CA PHE A 88 -3.76 1.14 -1.10
C PHE A 88 -2.31 0.85 -1.47
N ARG A 89 -1.64 1.81 -2.09
CA ARG A 89 -0.27 1.68 -2.60
C ARG A 89 0.67 2.46 -1.72
N LEU A 90 1.89 1.99 -1.55
CA LEU A 90 2.88 2.66 -0.72
C LEU A 90 4.21 2.71 -1.47
N ARG A 91 5.07 3.69 -1.19
CA ARG A 91 6.44 3.66 -1.73
C ARG A 91 7.24 2.60 -0.98
N LYS A 92 7.86 1.65 -1.71
CA LYS A 92 8.58 0.47 -1.17
C LYS A 92 9.29 0.69 0.17
N LYS A 93 10.12 1.73 0.28
CA LYS A 93 10.89 2.05 1.50
C LYS A 93 10.04 2.28 2.76
N HIS A 94 8.82 2.82 2.62
CA HIS A 94 7.93 3.11 3.75
C HIS A 94 7.17 1.87 4.25
N LEU A 95 7.38 0.69 3.64
CA LEU A 95 6.73 -0.53 4.10
C LEU A 95 7.28 -0.91 5.48
N LEU A 96 8.59 -0.73 5.66
CA LEU A 96 9.28 -0.96 6.93
C LEU A 96 8.70 -0.10 8.06
N ASP A 97 8.32 1.14 7.75
CA ASP A 97 7.79 2.09 8.73
C ASP A 97 6.47 1.63 9.37
N LEU A 98 5.73 0.72 8.72
CA LEU A 98 4.44 0.20 9.19
C LEU A 98 4.57 -0.83 10.33
N TYR A 99 5.78 -1.34 10.59
CA TYR A 99 6.03 -2.44 11.52
C TYR A 99 6.83 -1.98 12.72
N LYS A 100 6.48 -2.46 13.91
CA LYS A 100 7.23 -2.17 15.14
C LYS A 100 8.54 -2.95 15.23
N ASP A 101 8.67 -4.02 14.46
CA ASP A 101 9.76 -4.98 14.57
C ASP A 101 10.21 -5.39 13.17
N VAL A 102 11.43 -4.97 12.83
CA VAL A 102 12.03 -5.11 11.51
C VAL A 102 13.44 -5.66 11.71
N GLU A 103 13.70 -6.82 11.11
CA GLU A 103 14.99 -7.50 11.18
C GLU A 103 15.53 -7.70 9.76
N ARG A 104 16.79 -7.32 9.54
CA ARG A 104 17.46 -7.44 8.23
C ARG A 104 18.40 -8.64 8.25
N HIS A 105 18.37 -9.42 7.18
CA HIS A 105 19.25 -10.55 6.89
C HIS A 105 20.22 -10.22 5.76
#